data_AF-A0AAU9IXY1-F1
#
_entry.id   AF-A0AAU9IXY1-F1
#
_cell.length_a   1.000
_cell.length_b   1.000
_cell.length_c   1.000
_cell.angle_alpha   90.00
_cell.angle_beta   90.00
_cell.angle_gamma   90.00
#
_symmetry.space_group_name_H-M   'P 1'
#
loop_
_entity.id
_entity.type
_entity.pdbx_description
1 polymer ?
#
loop_
_entity_poly.entity_id
_entity_poly.type
_entity_poly.pdbx_seq_one_letter_code
_entity_poly.pdbx_strand_id
1 'polypeptide(L)'
;MSDYCRICLEEDALDNLLIPCNCKGTQKFTHKSCLHRWQETTLNNYLCCPERYDLEQVLTCRLCKTKYNSTSANFSWRLLYTSSPLLALARKHTCVLTFGISSFMCFSFWLFFPILFNVAIFSYVVFWKKGYRFKFIGTNEGIRLRIYKIGLKVNELKSGTILKATNMIRDGMFKNSKILIVKNKEEGAVGFIFNKFIDETENIRCGGPVNQSSVHVLHDNPDVEGCEKITDGIYIGGKLIPRPENTICAIIKGYSAWDSLQLDGEVRSGLWQIDNTECACLW
;
A
#
# COMPACT_ATOMS: atom_id res chain seq x y z
N MET A 1 14.16 24.83 -13.71
CA MET A 1 14.22 23.44 -14.19
C MET A 1 13.34 22.61 -13.28
N SER A 2 12.48 21.78 -13.86
CA SER A 2 11.57 20.86 -13.18
C SER A 2 11.90 19.43 -13.60
N ASP A 3 11.46 18.46 -12.81
CA ASP A 3 11.60 17.03 -13.09
C ASP A 3 10.44 16.27 -12.43
N TYR A 4 10.30 14.98 -12.71
CA TYR A 4 9.21 14.16 -12.19
C TYR A 4 9.64 13.36 -10.96
N CYS A 5 8.81 13.35 -9.91
CA CYS A 5 9.00 12.44 -8.79
C CYS A 5 8.67 11.00 -9.20
N ARG A 6 9.66 10.08 -9.19
CA ARG A 6 9.47 8.68 -9.61
C ARG A 6 8.45 7.85 -8.81
N ILE A 7 7.94 8.36 -7.68
CA ILE A 7 6.98 7.64 -6.82
C ILE A 7 5.55 8.11 -7.07
N CYS A 8 5.28 9.43 -7.08
CA CYS A 8 3.93 9.95 -7.32
C CYS A 8 3.66 10.33 -8.77
N LEU A 9 4.70 10.43 -9.61
CA LEU A 9 4.69 10.87 -11.00
C LEU A 9 4.18 12.30 -11.23
N GLU A 10 4.20 13.14 -10.18
CA GLU A 10 3.92 14.57 -10.27
C GLU A 10 5.22 15.31 -10.65
N GLU A 11 5.10 16.30 -11.54
CA GLU A 11 6.18 17.24 -11.88
C GLU A 11 6.34 18.29 -10.78
N ASP A 12 7.58 18.62 -10.42
CA ASP A 12 7.88 19.64 -9.41
C ASP A 12 9.21 20.34 -9.71
N ALA A 13 9.45 21.47 -9.04
CA ALA A 13 10.73 22.15 -9.07
C ALA A 13 11.84 21.27 -8.48
N LEU A 14 13.05 21.34 -9.05
CA LEU A 14 14.19 20.55 -8.57
C LEU A 14 14.49 20.75 -7.07
N ASP A 15 14.21 21.93 -6.51
CA ASP A 15 14.44 22.23 -5.10
C ASP A 15 13.51 21.45 -4.15
N ASN A 16 12.35 21.01 -4.65
CA ASN A 16 11.39 20.17 -3.91
C ASN A 16 11.68 18.65 -4.06
N LEU A 17 12.60 18.30 -4.96
CA LEU A 17 12.98 16.93 -5.29
C LEU A 17 14.37 16.61 -4.74
N LEU A 18 14.52 15.44 -4.12
CA LEU A 18 15.82 14.95 -3.68
C LEU A 18 16.27 13.74 -4.48
N ILE A 19 17.57 13.51 -4.49
CA ILE A 19 18.21 12.34 -5.11
C ILE A 19 18.59 11.38 -3.98
N PRO A 20 17.81 10.33 -3.70
CA PRO A 20 18.01 9.54 -2.49
C PRO A 20 19.06 8.44 -2.65
N CYS A 21 19.44 8.10 -3.88
CA CYS A 21 20.27 6.96 -4.25
C CYS A 21 20.92 7.16 -5.63
N ASN A 22 21.90 6.33 -6.00
CA ASN A 22 22.70 6.44 -7.22
C ASN A 22 21.98 6.04 -8.53
N CYS A 23 20.65 6.23 -8.62
CA CYS A 23 19.91 6.07 -9.87
C CYS A 23 20.31 7.18 -10.88
N LYS A 24 20.16 6.90 -12.18
CA LYS A 24 20.46 7.83 -13.29
C LYS A 24 19.17 8.22 -14.03
N GLY A 25 19.25 9.28 -14.84
CA GLY A 25 18.09 9.84 -15.56
C GLY A 25 17.00 10.40 -14.64
N THR A 26 15.77 10.46 -15.14
CA THR A 26 14.58 10.92 -14.38
C THR A 26 14.28 10.04 -13.16
N GLN A 27 14.64 8.75 -13.22
CA GLN A 27 14.46 7.77 -12.13
C GLN A 27 15.30 8.03 -10.87
N LYS A 28 16.06 9.14 -10.81
CA LYS A 28 16.84 9.56 -9.65
C LYS A 28 16.09 10.50 -8.71
N PHE A 29 15.05 11.20 -9.16
CA PHE A 29 14.35 12.23 -8.38
C PHE A 29 13.16 11.66 -7.60
N THR A 30 12.92 12.18 -6.39
CA THR A 30 11.81 11.77 -5.53
C THR A 30 11.49 12.88 -4.52
N HIS A 31 10.22 13.13 -4.17
CA HIS A 31 9.88 13.98 -3.02
C HIS A 31 10.26 13.32 -1.69
N LYS A 32 10.67 14.10 -0.70
CA LYS A 32 10.96 13.61 0.66
C LYS A 32 9.77 12.90 1.30
N SER A 33 8.59 13.50 1.19
CA SER A 33 7.30 12.96 1.66
C SER A 33 6.99 11.60 1.02
N CYS A 34 7.17 11.48 -0.30
CA CYS A 34 6.90 10.25 -1.05
C CYS A 34 7.86 9.12 -0.67
N LEU A 35 9.16 9.40 -0.52
CA LEU A 35 10.13 8.41 -0.07
C LEU A 35 9.83 7.94 1.37
N HIS A 36 9.59 8.86 2.29
CA HIS A 36 9.29 8.53 3.69
C HIS A 36 7.98 7.72 3.79
N ARG A 37 6.93 8.10 3.06
CA ARG A 37 5.64 7.38 3.01
C ARG A 37 5.83 5.95 2.50
N TRP A 38 6.63 5.75 1.45
CA TRP A 38 6.95 4.43 0.93
C TRP A 38 7.80 3.60 1.91
N GLN A 39 8.78 4.22 2.59
CA GLN A 39 9.58 3.57 3.64
C GLN A 39 8.69 3.11 4.81
N GLU A 40 7.75 3.97 5.27
CA GLU A 40 6.81 3.62 6.32
C GLU A 40 5.83 2.51 5.91
N THR A 41 5.30 2.54 4.68
CA THR A 41 4.45 1.45 4.16
C THR A 41 5.21 0.13 4.07
N THR A 42 6.44 0.15 3.54
CA THR A 42 7.30 -1.05 3.42
C THR A 42 7.68 -1.59 4.81
N LEU A 43 8.02 -0.73 5.77
CA LEU A 43 8.25 -1.13 7.15
C LEU A 43 6.98 -1.70 7.79
N ASN A 44 5.81 -1.09 7.57
CA ASN A 44 4.55 -1.63 8.07
C ASN A 44 4.28 -3.02 7.48
N ASN A 45 4.51 -3.23 6.19
CA ASN A 45 4.39 -4.54 5.55
C ASN A 45 5.33 -5.57 6.21
N TYR A 46 6.60 -5.22 6.45
CA TYR A 46 7.55 -6.05 7.21
C TYR A 46 7.07 -6.36 8.64
N LEU A 47 6.64 -5.35 9.38
CA LEU A 47 6.06 -5.50 10.72
C LEU A 47 4.72 -6.26 10.74
N CYS A 48 4.13 -6.52 9.58
CA CYS A 48 2.87 -7.24 9.43
C CYS A 48 3.06 -8.68 8.94
N CYS A 49 4.09 -8.96 8.13
CA CYS A 49 4.47 -10.30 7.71
C CYS A 49 6.01 -10.41 7.49
N PRO A 50 6.81 -10.54 8.57
CA PRO A 50 8.27 -10.50 8.48
C PRO A 50 8.87 -11.72 7.75
N GLU A 51 8.07 -12.75 7.49
CA GLU A 51 8.44 -13.93 6.70
C GLU A 51 8.39 -13.68 5.18
N ARG A 52 7.71 -12.61 4.73
CA ARG A 52 7.49 -12.29 3.30
C ARG A 52 8.19 -11.03 2.82
N TYR A 53 8.59 -10.16 3.72
CA TYR A 53 9.25 -8.90 3.41
C TYR A 53 10.62 -8.88 4.07
N ASP A 54 11.57 -8.19 3.43
CA ASP A 54 12.89 -7.96 3.98
C ASP A 54 13.02 -6.50 4.41
N LEU A 55 13.57 -6.27 5.60
CA LEU A 55 13.86 -4.96 6.14
C LEU A 55 14.90 -4.19 5.29
N GLU A 56 15.80 -4.89 4.60
CA GLU A 56 16.75 -4.26 3.68
C GLU A 56 16.04 -3.46 2.58
N GLN A 57 14.83 -3.87 2.17
CA GLN A 57 14.01 -3.14 1.20
C GLN A 57 13.56 -1.76 1.68
N VAL A 58 13.50 -1.50 2.99
CA VAL A 58 13.17 -0.17 3.52
C VAL A 58 14.37 0.78 3.39
N LEU A 59 15.58 0.23 3.49
CA LEU A 59 16.83 0.99 3.56
C LEU A 59 17.54 1.13 2.21
N THR A 60 17.24 0.26 1.24
CA THR A 60 17.92 0.19 -0.07
C THR A 60 16.99 0.47 -1.23
N CYS A 61 17.55 1.07 -2.28
CA CYS A 61 16.83 1.28 -3.53
C CYS A 61 16.60 -0.03 -4.27
N ARG A 62 15.34 -0.40 -4.51
CA ARG A 62 14.98 -1.63 -5.24
C ARG A 62 15.67 -1.75 -6.61
N LEU A 63 15.92 -0.62 -7.30
CA LEU A 63 16.56 -0.53 -8.61
C LEU A 63 18.10 -0.64 -8.57
N CYS A 64 18.78 0.27 -7.86
CA CYS A 64 20.26 0.35 -7.86
C CYS A 64 20.94 -0.29 -6.64
N LYS A 65 20.18 -0.88 -5.72
CA LYS A 65 20.61 -1.51 -4.45
C LYS A 65 21.39 -0.61 -3.47
N THR A 66 21.68 0.63 -3.82
CA THR A 66 22.33 1.60 -2.93
C THR A 66 21.41 1.94 -1.75
N LYS A 67 21.99 2.07 -0.55
CA LYS A 67 21.28 2.60 0.64
C LYS A 67 20.82 4.04 0.40
N TYR A 68 19.67 4.38 0.96
CA TYR A 68 19.13 5.73 0.87
C TYR A 68 19.89 6.72 1.76
N ASN A 69 20.27 7.88 1.21
CA ASN A 69 20.94 8.95 1.96
C ASN A 69 20.02 9.65 2.98
N SER A 70 18.72 9.60 2.72
CA SER A 70 17.65 10.11 3.56
C SER A 70 16.80 8.93 4.01
N THR A 71 16.88 8.65 5.31
CA THR A 71 15.96 7.74 6.00
C THR A 71 15.06 8.56 6.90
N SER A 72 13.82 8.11 7.04
CA SER A 72 12.86 8.84 7.86
C SER A 72 13.21 8.80 9.35
N ALA A 73 12.83 9.88 10.05
CA ALA A 73 12.42 9.78 11.45
C ALA A 73 11.20 8.83 11.58
N ASN A 74 10.75 8.50 12.78
CA ASN A 74 9.84 7.36 13.05
C ASN A 74 10.47 5.97 12.79
N PHE A 75 11.49 5.84 11.93
CA PHE A 75 12.13 4.55 11.61
C PHE A 75 12.84 3.93 12.84
N SER A 76 13.84 4.61 13.42
CA SER A 76 14.57 4.15 14.62
C SER A 76 13.64 3.74 15.77
N TRP A 77 12.74 4.63 16.21
CA TRP A 77 11.67 4.42 17.20
C TRP A 77 10.86 3.15 16.95
N ARG A 78 10.28 2.98 15.74
CA ARG A 78 9.48 1.79 15.38
C ARG A 78 10.34 0.53 15.31
N LEU A 79 11.57 0.63 14.81
CA LEU A 79 12.48 -0.50 14.70
C LEU A 79 12.96 -0.95 16.08
N LEU A 80 13.46 -0.02 16.92
CA LEU A 80 13.85 -0.23 18.33
C LEU A 80 12.69 -0.80 19.16
N TYR A 81 11.46 -0.34 18.94
CA TYR A 81 10.28 -0.93 19.57
C TYR A 81 10.10 -2.42 19.21
N THR A 82 10.55 -2.84 18.03
CA THR A 82 10.46 -4.25 17.60
C THR A 82 11.73 -5.08 17.83
N SER A 83 12.91 -4.45 17.90
CA SER A 83 14.23 -5.08 18.05
C SER A 83 14.84 -4.96 19.44
N SER A 84 14.24 -4.20 20.36
CA SER A 84 14.69 -4.10 21.75
C SER A 84 14.86 -5.48 22.40
N PRO A 85 16.07 -5.83 22.90
CA PRO A 85 16.31 -7.11 23.55
C PRO A 85 15.37 -7.38 24.74
N LEU A 86 14.90 -6.34 25.42
CA LEU A 86 13.92 -6.45 26.51
C LEU A 86 12.54 -6.89 26.01
N LEU A 87 12.11 -6.42 24.84
CA LEU A 87 10.87 -6.88 24.19
C LEU A 87 11.04 -8.24 23.48
N ALA A 88 12.25 -8.59 23.06
CA ALA A 88 12.58 -9.94 22.58
C ALA A 88 12.58 -10.97 23.74
N LEU A 89 13.13 -10.60 24.91
CA LEU A 89 13.04 -11.37 26.15
C LEU A 89 11.58 -11.50 26.61
N ALA A 90 10.79 -10.41 26.59
CA ALA A 90 9.36 -10.48 26.86
C ALA A 90 8.61 -11.39 25.85
N ARG A 91 9.01 -11.40 24.57
CA ARG A 91 8.43 -12.29 23.55
C ARG A 91 8.68 -13.78 23.81
N LYS A 92 9.75 -14.15 24.51
CA LYS A 92 10.18 -15.54 24.80
C LYS A 92 9.89 -15.99 26.25
N HIS A 93 9.88 -15.07 27.22
CA HIS A 93 9.67 -15.31 28.66
C HIS A 93 8.59 -14.38 29.24
N THR A 94 7.39 -14.43 28.65
CA THR A 94 6.29 -13.49 28.93
C THR A 94 5.73 -13.58 30.36
N CYS A 95 6.06 -14.63 31.13
CA CYS A 95 5.72 -14.78 32.56
C CYS A 95 6.81 -14.36 33.55
N VAL A 96 8.07 -14.19 33.13
CA VAL A 96 9.20 -14.03 34.08
C VAL A 96 9.48 -12.56 34.37
N LEU A 97 9.38 -11.70 33.36
CA LEU A 97 9.56 -10.24 33.52
C LEU A 97 8.42 -9.57 34.29
N THR A 98 7.20 -10.12 34.24
CA THR A 98 6.05 -9.61 35.01
C THR A 98 6.22 -9.84 36.51
N PHE A 99 6.78 -10.98 36.92
CA PHE A 99 7.08 -11.28 38.34
C PHE A 99 8.22 -10.40 38.90
N GLY A 100 9.29 -10.18 38.12
CA GLY A 100 10.45 -9.41 38.58
C GLY A 100 10.13 -7.96 38.93
N ILE A 101 9.25 -7.30 38.17
CA ILE A 101 8.89 -5.89 38.38
C ILE A 101 7.80 -5.74 39.46
N SER A 102 6.91 -6.72 39.63
CA SER A 102 5.90 -6.68 40.70
C SER A 102 6.51 -6.75 42.11
N SER A 103 7.70 -7.34 42.26
CA SER A 103 8.29 -7.60 43.58
C SER A 103 9.00 -6.39 44.21
N PHE A 104 9.08 -5.23 43.55
CA PHE A 104 9.88 -4.07 44.02
C PHE A 104 9.10 -2.76 44.21
N MET A 105 7.80 -2.72 43.86
CA MET A 105 7.00 -1.47 43.87
C MET A 105 5.84 -1.48 44.88
N CYS A 106 6.05 -2.05 46.06
CA CYS A 106 5.13 -1.89 47.20
C CYS A 106 5.36 -0.56 47.91
N PHE A 107 4.89 0.56 47.32
CA PHE A 107 4.48 1.73 48.10
C PHE A 107 3.17 2.29 47.54
N SER A 108 2.35 2.81 48.46
CA SER A 108 0.91 3.04 48.32
C SER A 108 0.47 3.89 47.11
N PHE A 109 -0.72 3.57 46.59
CA PHE A 109 -1.49 4.32 45.58
C PHE A 109 -0.94 4.42 44.14
N TRP A 110 0.35 4.19 43.89
CA TRP A 110 0.91 4.27 42.52
C TRP A 110 0.96 2.94 41.74
N LEU A 111 0.50 1.82 42.31
CA LEU A 111 0.55 0.49 41.66
C LEU A 111 -0.44 0.29 40.50
N PHE A 112 -1.60 0.94 40.51
CA PHE A 112 -2.68 0.64 39.56
C PHE A 112 -2.35 1.06 38.12
N PHE A 113 -1.75 2.25 37.94
CA PHE A 113 -1.35 2.75 36.61
C PHE A 113 -0.27 1.89 35.93
N PRO A 114 0.85 1.53 36.57
CA PRO A 114 1.83 0.59 36.03
C PRO A 114 1.23 -0.77 35.70
N ILE A 115 0.35 -1.32 36.54
CA ILE A 115 -0.30 -2.62 36.26
C ILE A 115 -1.19 -2.52 35.02
N LEU A 116 -2.09 -1.52 34.94
CA LEU A 116 -2.94 -1.31 33.76
C LEU A 116 -2.12 -1.04 32.49
N PHE A 117 -1.04 -0.27 32.59
CA PHE A 117 -0.16 0.03 31.45
C PHE A 117 0.56 -1.24 30.95
N ASN A 118 1.07 -2.07 31.85
CA ASN A 118 1.68 -3.35 31.49
C ASN A 118 0.66 -4.34 30.92
N VAL A 119 -0.56 -4.40 31.48
CA VAL A 119 -1.66 -5.20 30.91
C VAL A 119 -2.03 -4.69 29.51
N ALA A 120 -2.12 -3.38 29.29
CA ALA A 120 -2.41 -2.79 27.98
C ALA A 120 -1.30 -3.10 26.95
N ILE A 121 -0.02 -2.99 27.33
CA ILE A 121 1.12 -3.38 26.48
C ILE A 121 1.08 -4.87 26.17
N PHE A 122 0.87 -5.73 27.18
CA PHE A 122 0.79 -7.18 27.00
C PHE A 122 -0.36 -7.55 26.06
N SER A 123 -1.56 -7.00 26.28
CA SER A 123 -2.70 -7.17 25.40
C SER A 123 -2.38 -6.70 23.98
N TYR A 124 -1.83 -5.50 23.80
CA TYR A 124 -1.41 -5.00 22.48
C TYR A 124 -0.43 -5.96 21.79
N VAL A 125 0.59 -6.46 22.49
CA VAL A 125 1.56 -7.43 21.95
C VAL A 125 0.89 -8.77 21.59
N VAL A 126 -0.07 -9.26 22.38
CA VAL A 126 -0.83 -10.49 22.07
C VAL A 126 -1.72 -10.30 20.84
N PHE A 127 -2.47 -9.20 20.76
CA PHE A 127 -3.27 -8.84 19.58
C PHE A 127 -2.36 -8.70 18.34
N TRP A 128 -1.20 -8.06 18.49
CA TRP A 128 -0.21 -7.87 17.42
C TRP A 128 0.36 -9.21 16.93
N LYS A 129 0.73 -10.14 17.85
CA LYS A 129 1.13 -11.52 17.52
C LYS A 129 0.02 -12.30 16.80
N LYS A 130 -1.26 -12.08 17.16
CA LYS A 130 -2.42 -12.68 16.49
C LYS A 130 -2.80 -12.01 15.15
N GLY A 131 -1.98 -11.08 14.65
CA GLY A 131 -2.18 -10.38 13.38
C GLY A 131 -3.18 -9.22 13.43
N TYR A 132 -3.69 -8.84 14.60
CA TYR A 132 -4.54 -7.65 14.74
C TYR A 132 -3.69 -6.38 14.77
N ARG A 133 -4.21 -5.30 14.19
CA ARG A 133 -3.61 -3.97 14.16
C ARG A 133 -4.64 -2.92 14.55
N PHE A 134 -4.15 -1.88 15.21
CA PHE A 134 -4.93 -0.75 15.72
C PHE A 134 -4.57 0.49 14.91
N LYS A 135 -5.56 1.17 14.34
CA LYS A 135 -5.37 2.37 13.51
C LYS A 135 -6.33 3.45 13.98
N PHE A 136 -5.77 4.52 14.52
CA PHE A 136 -6.52 5.74 14.85
C PHE A 136 -6.71 6.56 13.57
N ILE A 137 -7.97 6.89 13.27
CA ILE A 137 -8.37 7.67 12.11
C ILE A 137 -8.98 8.97 12.65
N GLY A 138 -8.31 10.09 12.39
CA GLY A 138 -8.89 11.41 12.62
C GLY A 138 -10.01 11.66 11.61
N THR A 139 -11.22 11.89 12.12
CA THR A 139 -12.40 12.32 11.37
C THR A 139 -12.86 13.68 11.88
N ASN A 140 -13.70 14.39 11.15
CA ASN A 140 -14.21 15.70 11.56
C ASN A 140 -15.00 15.64 12.88
N GLU A 141 -15.51 14.47 13.26
CA GLU A 141 -16.24 14.18 14.49
C GLU A 141 -15.34 13.67 15.64
N GLY A 142 -14.02 13.60 15.43
CA GLY A 142 -13.05 13.11 16.42
C GLY A 142 -12.25 11.89 15.95
N ILE A 143 -11.59 11.21 16.90
CA ILE A 143 -10.67 10.11 16.62
C ILE A 143 -11.40 8.76 16.71
N ARG A 144 -11.52 8.05 15.59
CA ARG A 144 -12.08 6.69 15.55
C ARG A 144 -10.97 5.64 15.57
N LEU A 145 -11.05 4.65 16.46
CA LEU A 145 -10.16 3.49 16.47
C LEU A 145 -10.72 2.38 15.58
N ARG A 146 -9.98 1.96 14.55
CA ARG A 146 -10.24 0.71 13.82
C ARG A 146 -9.29 -0.38 14.28
N ILE A 147 -9.84 -1.57 14.51
CA ILE A 147 -9.09 -2.81 14.70
C ILE A 147 -9.30 -3.66 13.45
N TYR A 148 -8.22 -4.09 12.80
CA TYR A 148 -8.30 -5.00 11.67
C TYR A 148 -7.27 -6.11 11.81
N LYS A 149 -7.64 -7.32 11.38
CA LYS A 149 -6.71 -8.44 11.26
C LYS A 149 -5.96 -8.34 9.92
N ILE A 150 -4.74 -8.85 9.89
CA ILE A 150 -3.90 -9.00 8.70
C ILE A 150 -3.76 -10.50 8.38
N GLY A 151 -3.44 -10.82 7.13
CA GLY A 151 -3.18 -12.19 6.71
C GLY A 151 -4.44 -13.02 6.41
N LEU A 152 -5.64 -12.41 6.48
CA LEU A 152 -6.85 -12.99 5.88
C LEU A 152 -7.14 -12.33 4.54
N LYS A 153 -7.72 -13.07 3.59
CA LYS A 153 -8.31 -12.51 2.36
C LYS A 153 -9.62 -11.77 2.65
N VAL A 154 -9.98 -10.83 1.79
CA VAL A 154 -11.30 -10.21 1.70
C VAL A 154 -12.06 -10.87 0.54
N ASN A 155 -13.12 -11.62 0.84
CA ASN A 155 -13.83 -12.47 -0.14
C ASN A 155 -14.49 -11.68 -1.29
N GLU A 156 -14.71 -10.38 -1.08
CA GLU A 156 -15.28 -9.43 -2.04
C GLU A 156 -14.25 -8.96 -3.10
N LEU A 157 -12.95 -9.14 -2.85
CA LEU A 157 -11.89 -8.76 -3.80
C LEU A 157 -11.68 -9.86 -4.85
N LYS A 158 -12.19 -9.63 -6.05
CA LYS A 158 -12.03 -10.51 -7.23
C LYS A 158 -11.56 -9.69 -8.43
N SER A 159 -11.23 -10.37 -9.52
CA SER A 159 -11.16 -9.71 -10.83
C SER A 159 -12.52 -9.08 -11.16
N GLY A 160 -12.53 -7.87 -11.70
CA GLY A 160 -13.72 -7.05 -11.92
C GLY A 160 -14.08 -6.11 -10.77
N THR A 161 -13.54 -6.30 -9.55
CA THR A 161 -13.84 -5.39 -8.42
C THR A 161 -13.27 -4.00 -8.66
N ILE A 162 -14.10 -2.96 -8.48
CA ILE A 162 -13.64 -1.56 -8.48
C ILE A 162 -13.27 -1.14 -7.05
N LEU A 163 -12.14 -0.45 -6.91
CA LEU A 163 -11.71 0.19 -5.68
C LEU A 163 -11.73 1.70 -5.83
N LYS A 164 -12.25 2.39 -4.82
CA LYS A 164 -12.25 3.85 -4.71
C LYS A 164 -11.24 4.29 -3.65
N ALA A 165 -10.38 5.23 -4.00
CA ALA A 165 -9.50 5.89 -3.04
C ALA A 165 -10.32 6.65 -2.00
N THR A 166 -10.00 6.47 -0.72
CA THR A 166 -10.61 7.24 0.38
C THR A 166 -9.83 8.52 0.66
N ASN A 167 -10.43 9.44 1.43
CA ASN A 167 -9.79 10.68 1.91
C ASN A 167 -8.52 10.45 2.78
N MET A 168 -8.17 9.18 3.09
CA MET A 168 -6.87 8.83 3.68
C MET A 168 -5.71 8.99 2.68
N ILE A 169 -5.97 8.83 1.38
CA ILE A 169 -4.98 8.98 0.31
C ILE A 169 -4.99 10.45 -0.14
N ARG A 170 -4.12 11.26 0.49
CA ARG A 170 -4.16 12.73 0.35
C ARG A 170 -3.44 13.28 -0.88
N ASP A 171 -2.42 12.59 -1.38
CA ASP A 171 -1.50 13.10 -2.41
C ASP A 171 -1.01 11.97 -3.34
N GLY A 172 -0.49 12.34 -4.51
CA GLY A 172 0.07 11.42 -5.52
C GLY A 172 -0.97 10.77 -6.42
N MET A 173 -0.50 9.93 -7.35
CA MET A 173 -1.34 9.31 -8.39
C MET A 173 -2.54 8.48 -7.89
N PHE A 174 -2.57 8.05 -6.63
CA PHE A 174 -3.71 7.35 -6.03
C PHE A 174 -4.75 8.29 -5.38
N LYS A 175 -4.48 9.58 -5.24
CA LYS A 175 -5.48 10.56 -4.78
C LYS A 175 -6.66 10.58 -5.74
N ASN A 176 -7.88 10.42 -5.21
CA ASN A 176 -9.13 10.38 -5.97
C ASN A 176 -9.16 9.32 -7.11
N SER A 177 -8.30 8.30 -7.08
CA SER A 177 -8.30 7.25 -8.11
C SER A 177 -9.43 6.23 -7.91
N LYS A 178 -10.04 5.78 -9.01
CA LYS A 178 -10.74 4.51 -9.10
C LYS A 178 -9.83 3.48 -9.78
N ILE A 179 -9.74 2.27 -9.22
CA ILE A 179 -8.90 1.18 -9.72
C ILE A 179 -9.79 -0.03 -10.05
N LEU A 180 -9.67 -0.56 -11.27
CA LEU A 180 -10.20 -1.87 -11.64
C LEU A 180 -9.20 -2.96 -11.24
N ILE A 181 -9.61 -3.93 -10.44
CA ILE A 181 -8.80 -5.13 -10.17
C ILE A 181 -8.91 -6.09 -11.37
N VAL A 182 -7.78 -6.32 -12.03
CA VAL A 182 -7.67 -7.18 -13.23
C VAL A 182 -7.41 -8.62 -12.81
N LYS A 183 -6.55 -8.83 -11.81
CA LYS A 183 -6.07 -10.15 -11.38
C LYS A 183 -5.86 -10.12 -9.87
N ASN A 184 -6.54 -11.00 -9.14
CA ASN A 184 -6.28 -11.22 -7.71
C ASN A 184 -5.93 -12.70 -7.48
N LYS A 185 -4.66 -13.00 -7.18
CA LYS A 185 -4.14 -14.36 -6.92
C LYS A 185 -3.44 -14.42 -5.57
N GLU A 186 -3.01 -15.61 -5.16
CA GLU A 186 -2.35 -15.79 -3.86
C GLU A 186 -0.99 -15.09 -3.77
N GLU A 187 -0.29 -14.95 -4.90
CA GLU A 187 0.99 -14.24 -5.03
C GLU A 187 0.86 -12.72 -4.85
N GLY A 188 -0.30 -12.16 -5.22
CA GLY A 188 -0.53 -10.71 -5.23
C GLY A 188 -1.72 -10.32 -6.11
N ALA A 189 -1.97 -9.01 -6.17
CA ALA A 189 -3.04 -8.41 -6.98
C ALA A 189 -2.47 -7.41 -7.99
N VAL A 190 -3.12 -7.29 -9.14
CA VAL A 190 -2.84 -6.32 -10.21
C VAL A 190 -4.13 -5.60 -10.58
N GLY A 191 -4.05 -4.29 -10.76
CA GLY A 191 -5.17 -3.46 -11.17
C GLY A 191 -4.74 -2.21 -11.94
N PHE A 192 -5.70 -1.57 -12.59
CA PHE A 192 -5.50 -0.35 -13.37
C PHE A 192 -6.30 0.80 -12.78
N ILE A 193 -5.63 1.92 -12.46
CA ILE A 193 -6.30 3.21 -12.35
C ILE A 193 -6.93 3.51 -13.72
N PHE A 194 -8.20 3.93 -13.75
CA PHE A 194 -8.91 4.17 -15.01
C PHE A 194 -9.56 5.55 -15.13
N ASN A 195 -9.66 6.30 -14.04
CA ASN A 195 -10.24 7.65 -14.03
C ASN A 195 -9.16 8.75 -14.08
N LYS A 196 -7.97 8.45 -14.61
CA LYS A 196 -6.86 9.38 -14.77
C LYS A 196 -6.34 9.32 -16.19
N PHE A 197 -6.68 10.33 -16.97
CA PHE A 197 -6.27 10.47 -18.35
C PHE A 197 -4.85 11.02 -18.46
N ILE A 198 -4.13 10.52 -19.45
CA ILE A 198 -2.89 11.09 -19.99
C ILE A 198 -3.26 11.87 -21.26
N ASP A 199 -4.14 11.31 -22.07
CA ASP A 199 -4.76 11.96 -23.22
C ASP A 199 -6.24 11.56 -23.27
N GLU A 200 -7.14 12.55 -23.17
CA GLU A 200 -8.59 12.32 -23.24
C GLU A 200 -9.08 12.04 -24.66
N THR A 201 -8.38 12.54 -25.69
CA THR A 201 -8.78 12.42 -27.10
C THR A 201 -8.52 11.02 -27.65
N GLU A 202 -7.37 10.41 -27.29
CA GLU A 202 -7.03 9.04 -27.64
C GLU A 202 -7.48 8.00 -26.59
N ASN A 203 -8.20 8.44 -25.54
CA ASN A 203 -8.62 7.62 -24.40
C ASN A 203 -7.43 6.86 -23.74
N ILE A 204 -6.29 7.54 -23.60
CA ILE A 204 -5.08 7.03 -22.95
C ILE A 204 -5.13 7.39 -21.46
N ARG A 205 -4.99 6.39 -20.60
CA ARG A 205 -5.11 6.51 -19.13
C ARG A 205 -3.85 6.00 -18.44
N CYS A 206 -3.54 6.54 -17.27
CA CYS A 206 -2.45 6.04 -16.41
C CYS A 206 -2.99 4.92 -15.52
N GLY A 207 -2.48 3.70 -15.65
CA GLY A 207 -2.92 2.51 -14.90
C GLY A 207 -2.31 2.35 -13.50
N GLY A 208 -1.25 3.08 -13.19
CA GLY A 208 -0.52 2.97 -11.92
C GLY A 208 0.99 3.11 -12.10
N PRO A 209 1.78 3.10 -11.01
CA PRO A 209 3.20 3.46 -11.03
C PRO A 209 4.11 2.42 -11.70
N VAL A 210 3.69 1.16 -11.76
CA VAL A 210 4.56 0.05 -12.18
C VAL A 210 4.64 -0.02 -13.70
N ASN A 211 5.87 -0.08 -14.23
CA ASN A 211 6.18 -0.26 -15.65
C ASN A 211 5.41 0.68 -16.60
N GLN A 212 5.64 2.00 -16.50
CA GLN A 212 4.98 3.01 -17.35
C GLN A 212 5.05 2.73 -18.86
N SER A 213 6.10 2.03 -19.33
CA SER A 213 6.29 1.67 -20.73
C SER A 213 5.42 0.49 -21.19
N SER A 214 4.81 -0.25 -20.27
CA SER A 214 3.83 -1.28 -20.63
C SER A 214 2.51 -0.65 -21.06
N VAL A 215 1.94 -1.17 -22.14
CA VAL A 215 0.67 -0.76 -22.70
C VAL A 215 -0.29 -1.94 -22.60
N HIS A 216 -1.44 -1.70 -21.99
CA HIS A 216 -2.56 -2.64 -21.93
C HIS A 216 -3.75 -2.01 -22.63
N VAL A 217 -4.57 -2.81 -23.29
CA VAL A 217 -5.81 -2.33 -23.92
C VAL A 217 -6.98 -3.02 -23.27
N LEU A 218 -7.92 -2.23 -22.76
CA LEU A 218 -9.22 -2.68 -22.29
C LEU A 218 -10.25 -2.46 -23.41
N HIS A 219 -11.14 -3.41 -23.65
CA HIS A 219 -12.19 -3.32 -24.66
C HIS A 219 -13.49 -4.01 -24.21
N ASP A 220 -14.60 -3.67 -24.86
CA ASP A 220 -15.93 -4.25 -24.65
C ASP A 220 -16.19 -5.54 -25.45
N ASN A 221 -15.50 -5.70 -26.58
CA ASN A 221 -15.75 -6.76 -27.57
C ASN A 221 -15.22 -8.15 -27.15
N PRO A 222 -16.07 -9.20 -27.02
CA PRO A 222 -15.65 -10.56 -26.68
C PRO A 222 -14.99 -11.34 -27.83
N ASP A 223 -15.20 -10.93 -29.09
CA ASP A 223 -14.82 -11.70 -30.28
C ASP A 223 -13.34 -11.52 -30.68
N VAL A 224 -12.59 -10.74 -29.90
CA VAL A 224 -11.18 -10.43 -30.17
C VAL A 224 -10.30 -11.63 -29.85
N GLU A 225 -9.61 -12.15 -30.87
CA GLU A 225 -8.70 -13.29 -30.72
C GLU A 225 -7.62 -13.01 -29.65
N GLY A 226 -7.56 -13.87 -28.63
CA GLY A 226 -6.57 -13.79 -27.55
C GLY A 226 -6.87 -12.75 -26.46
N CYS A 227 -8.11 -12.26 -26.34
CA CYS A 227 -8.52 -11.46 -25.19
C CYS A 227 -8.80 -12.33 -23.94
N GLU A 228 -8.57 -11.76 -22.75
CA GLU A 228 -8.94 -12.35 -21.46
C GLU A 228 -10.13 -11.58 -20.87
N LYS A 229 -11.18 -12.27 -20.40
CA LYS A 229 -12.33 -11.63 -19.76
C LYS A 229 -12.00 -11.27 -18.31
N ILE A 230 -12.13 -9.99 -17.95
CA ILE A 230 -12.00 -9.53 -16.56
C ILE A 230 -13.35 -9.64 -15.84
N THR A 231 -14.40 -9.14 -16.48
CA THR A 231 -15.79 -9.10 -15.98
C THR A 231 -16.74 -8.92 -17.17
N ASP A 232 -18.05 -8.94 -16.93
CA ASP A 232 -19.04 -8.67 -17.98
C ASP A 232 -18.83 -7.28 -18.60
N GLY A 233 -18.74 -7.24 -19.93
CA GLY A 233 -18.47 -6.03 -20.71
C GLY A 233 -17.03 -5.51 -20.67
N ILE A 234 -16.06 -6.21 -20.04
CA ILE A 234 -14.65 -5.81 -20.04
C ILE A 234 -13.70 -6.99 -20.27
N TYR A 235 -12.92 -6.83 -21.32
CA TYR A 235 -11.90 -7.73 -21.81
C TYR A 235 -10.56 -7.00 -21.89
N ILE A 236 -9.45 -7.74 -21.79
CA ILE A 236 -8.09 -7.21 -21.87
C ILE A 236 -7.27 -7.96 -22.93
N GLY A 237 -6.48 -7.19 -23.70
CA GLY A 237 -5.50 -7.74 -24.63
C GLY A 237 -6.07 -8.06 -26.01
N GLY A 238 -5.66 -9.20 -26.56
CA GLY A 238 -5.97 -9.60 -27.94
C GLY A 238 -5.33 -8.73 -29.03
N LYS A 239 -5.55 -9.11 -30.30
CA LYS A 239 -5.06 -8.36 -31.48
C LYS A 239 -6.10 -7.31 -31.92
N LEU A 240 -5.98 -6.10 -31.39
CA LEU A 240 -6.87 -4.96 -31.70
C LEU A 240 -6.32 -4.04 -32.82
N ILE A 241 -5.47 -4.55 -33.71
CA ILE A 241 -4.88 -3.79 -34.81
C ILE A 241 -5.20 -4.53 -36.13
N PRO A 242 -6.02 -3.95 -37.03
CA PRO A 242 -6.75 -2.68 -36.88
C PRO A 242 -7.85 -2.73 -35.81
N ARG A 243 -8.24 -1.57 -35.27
CA ARG A 243 -9.31 -1.47 -34.27
C ARG A 243 -10.68 -1.74 -34.95
N PRO A 244 -11.52 -2.64 -34.43
CA PRO A 244 -12.86 -2.87 -34.99
C PRO A 244 -13.76 -1.64 -34.84
N GLU A 245 -14.56 -1.34 -35.86
CA GLU A 245 -15.32 -0.07 -35.96
C GLU A 245 -16.37 0.13 -34.84
N ASN A 246 -16.86 -0.96 -34.23
CA ASN A 246 -17.85 -0.94 -33.15
C ASN A 246 -17.28 -1.36 -31.77
N THR A 247 -15.97 -1.20 -31.54
CA THR A 247 -15.33 -1.60 -30.27
C THR A 247 -14.86 -0.37 -29.50
N ILE A 248 -15.44 -0.13 -28.33
CA ILE A 248 -14.92 0.87 -27.39
C ILE A 248 -13.68 0.26 -26.74
N CYS A 249 -12.55 0.98 -26.82
CA CYS A 249 -11.34 0.59 -26.12
C CYS A 249 -10.67 1.79 -25.44
N ALA A 250 -9.95 1.49 -24.37
CA ALA A 250 -9.14 2.41 -23.59
C ALA A 250 -7.71 1.89 -23.47
N ILE A 251 -6.74 2.77 -23.68
CA ILE A 251 -5.31 2.42 -23.63
C ILE A 251 -4.79 2.74 -22.23
N ILE A 252 -4.33 1.74 -21.50
CA ILE A 252 -3.79 1.90 -20.15
C ILE A 252 -2.26 1.81 -20.21
N LYS A 253 -1.57 2.85 -19.74
CA LYS A 253 -0.10 2.87 -19.58
C LYS A 253 0.29 2.55 -18.13
N GLY A 254 1.12 1.54 -17.95
CA GLY A 254 1.53 1.04 -16.63
C GLY A 254 0.40 0.39 -15.82
N TYR A 255 0.72 -0.06 -14.61
CA TYR A 255 -0.22 -0.75 -13.73
C TYR A 255 0.04 -0.52 -12.24
N SER A 256 -0.95 -0.87 -11.42
CA SER A 256 -0.86 -0.92 -9.97
C SER A 256 -0.72 -2.37 -9.52
N ALA A 257 0.21 -2.65 -8.61
CA ALA A 257 0.45 -4.00 -8.10
C ALA A 257 0.59 -4.01 -6.58
N TRP A 258 0.11 -5.08 -5.97
CA TRP A 258 0.17 -5.35 -4.54
C TRP A 258 0.76 -6.73 -4.30
N ASP A 259 1.63 -6.83 -3.31
CA ASP A 259 2.15 -8.11 -2.83
C ASP A 259 1.04 -8.92 -2.11
N SER A 260 1.22 -10.23 -1.98
CA SER A 260 0.27 -11.14 -1.33
C SER A 260 -0.29 -10.61 0.00
N LEU A 261 -1.62 -10.49 0.09
CA LEU A 261 -2.40 -10.01 1.24
C LEU A 261 -2.21 -8.53 1.63
N GLN A 262 -1.41 -7.78 0.89
CA GLN A 262 -1.25 -6.33 1.08
C GLN A 262 -2.55 -5.60 0.79
N LEU A 263 -3.17 -5.83 -0.38
CA LEU A 263 -4.41 -5.17 -0.79
C LEU A 263 -5.55 -5.44 0.21
N ASP A 264 -5.71 -6.68 0.65
CA ASP A 264 -6.68 -7.07 1.69
C ASP A 264 -6.44 -6.30 3.00
N GLY A 265 -5.17 -6.08 3.36
CA GLY A 265 -4.79 -5.24 4.49
C GLY A 265 -5.17 -3.77 4.29
N GLU A 266 -4.89 -3.20 3.13
CA GLU A 266 -5.19 -1.81 2.79
C GLU A 266 -6.70 -1.53 2.80
N VAL A 267 -7.51 -2.41 2.20
CA VAL A 267 -8.99 -2.35 2.20
C VAL A 267 -9.56 -2.43 3.62
N ARG A 268 -9.14 -3.41 4.44
CA ARG A 268 -9.60 -3.50 5.85
C ARG A 268 -9.14 -2.33 6.71
N SER A 269 -7.98 -1.74 6.41
CA SER A 269 -7.53 -0.51 7.08
C SER A 269 -8.32 0.73 6.62
N GLY A 270 -9.13 0.60 5.56
CA GLY A 270 -9.93 1.65 4.94
C GLY A 270 -9.12 2.67 4.14
N LEU A 271 -7.99 2.28 3.56
CA LEU A 271 -7.31 3.10 2.55
C LEU A 271 -8.10 3.07 1.22
N TRP A 272 -8.54 1.87 0.86
CA TRP A 272 -9.45 1.60 -0.26
C TRP A 272 -10.84 1.26 0.24
N GLN A 273 -11.85 1.67 -0.52
CA GLN A 273 -13.23 1.23 -0.37
C GLN A 273 -13.62 0.45 -1.62
N ILE A 274 -14.29 -0.70 -1.45
CA ILE A 274 -14.86 -1.44 -2.58
C ILE A 274 -16.07 -0.65 -3.09
N ASP A 275 -16.09 -0.39 -4.40
CA ASP A 275 -17.17 0.32 -5.10
C ASP A 275 -18.01 -0.73 -5.84
N ASN A 276 -19.27 -0.89 -5.43
CA ASN A 276 -20.20 -1.89 -6.00
C ASN A 276 -20.89 -1.38 -7.28
N THR A 277 -20.49 -0.22 -7.81
CA THR A 277 -20.97 0.28 -9.10
C THR A 277 -20.60 -0.67 -10.24
N GLU A 278 -21.51 -0.85 -11.19
CA GLU A 278 -21.23 -1.60 -12.41
C GLU A 278 -20.01 -1.04 -13.16
N CYS A 279 -19.33 -1.95 -13.85
CA CYS A 279 -18.13 -1.63 -14.63
C CYS A 279 -18.41 -0.75 -15.88
N ALA A 280 -19.67 -0.44 -16.18
CA ALA A 280 -20.04 0.54 -17.21
C ALA A 280 -19.36 1.91 -17.03
N CYS A 281 -18.99 2.30 -15.80
CA CYS A 281 -18.23 3.53 -15.53
C CYS A 281 -16.78 3.56 -16.06
N LEU A 282 -16.35 2.53 -16.80
CA LEU A 282 -15.05 2.50 -17.48
C LEU A 282 -15.07 3.07 -18.90
N TRP A 283 -16.24 3.24 -19.51
CA TRP A 283 -16.37 3.85 -20.84
C TRP A 283 -16.52 5.37 -20.71
#